data_AF-A0A1F6MCQ4-F1
#
_entry.id   AF-A0A1F6MCQ4-F1
#
_cell.length_a   1.000
_cell.length_b   1.000
_cell.length_c   1.000
_cell.angle_alpha   90.00
_cell.angle_beta   90.00
_cell.angle_gamma   90.00
#
_symmetry.space_group_name_H-M   'P 1'
#
loop_
_entity.id
_entity.type
_entity.pdbx_description
1 polymer ?
#
loop_
_entity_poly.entity_id
_entity_poly.type
_entity_poly.pdbx_seq_one_letter_code
_entity_poly.pdbx_strand_id
1 'polypeptide(L)'
;MFFYFKSMQKNWRVLGGVGVVAVLCVMGYFFITYGSYKHWKFSRLLKSVQSVEEIKSDQDLKDADKDVSGGFTPDETLSFYIKALENRDYAIASSYFIGDKQAIEFTNFLSADVYTLDEYLQLIKKPYLGTYSDDKMFYTARYELPGPDFFARFRKYPNKRWKLIEI
;
A
#
# COMPACT_ATOMS: atom_id res chain seq x y z
N MET A 1 -24.03 66.12 -18.68
CA MET A 1 -24.51 64.82 -18.16
C MET A 1 -23.36 63.81 -18.14
N PHE A 2 -22.36 63.97 -17.26
CA PHE A 2 -21.17 63.09 -17.16
C PHE A 2 -20.52 63.23 -15.77
N PHE A 3 -21.17 62.76 -14.70
CA PHE A 3 -20.57 62.82 -13.35
C PHE A 3 -20.91 61.62 -12.45
N TYR A 4 -21.23 60.44 -13.02
CA TYR A 4 -21.63 59.26 -12.21
C TYR A 4 -20.70 58.03 -12.31
N PHE A 5 -19.54 58.11 -12.96
CA PHE A 5 -18.70 56.93 -13.21
C PHE A 5 -17.50 56.74 -12.26
N LYS A 6 -17.18 57.72 -11.39
CA LYS A 6 -15.91 57.70 -10.64
C LYS A 6 -15.94 56.98 -9.28
N SER A 7 -17.13 56.65 -8.74
CA SER A 7 -17.23 55.95 -7.44
C SER A 7 -17.31 54.42 -7.54
N MET A 8 -17.54 53.85 -8.73
CA MET A 8 -17.67 52.39 -8.92
C MET A 8 -16.36 51.61 -8.96
N GLN A 9 -15.21 52.26 -9.20
CA GLN A 9 -13.91 51.54 -9.27
C GLN A 9 -13.32 51.18 -7.89
N LYS A 10 -13.75 51.84 -6.81
CA LYS A 10 -13.16 51.64 -5.47
C LYS A 10 -13.68 50.37 -4.78
N ASN A 11 -14.90 49.93 -5.09
CA ASN A 11 -15.53 48.76 -4.44
C ASN A 11 -15.24 47.43 -5.17
N TRP A 12 -14.82 47.46 -6.44
CA TRP A 12 -14.47 46.25 -7.20
C TRP A 12 -13.28 45.49 -6.59
N ARG A 13 -12.30 46.22 -6.03
CA ARG A 13 -11.12 45.60 -5.38
C ARG A 13 -11.48 44.87 -4.08
N VAL A 14 -12.47 45.37 -3.34
CA VAL A 14 -12.96 44.72 -2.12
C VAL A 14 -13.84 43.51 -2.46
N LEU A 15 -14.71 43.63 -3.46
CA LEU A 15 -15.51 42.49 -3.96
C LEU A 15 -14.63 41.37 -4.54
N GLY A 16 -13.58 41.72 -5.28
CA GLY A 16 -12.62 40.76 -5.83
C GLY A 16 -11.85 40.01 -4.74
N GLY A 17 -11.46 40.69 -3.65
CA GLY A 17 -10.79 40.07 -2.52
C GLY A 17 -11.66 39.04 -1.80
N VAL A 18 -12.94 39.36 -1.58
CA VAL A 18 -13.90 38.44 -0.93
C VAL A 18 -14.16 37.19 -1.78
N GLY A 19 -14.22 37.35 -3.10
CA GLY A 19 -14.38 36.21 -4.03
C GLY A 19 -13.23 35.21 -3.96
N VAL A 20 -11.98 35.68 -3.90
CA VAL A 20 -10.79 34.82 -3.82
C VAL A 20 -10.75 34.02 -2.51
N VAL A 21 -11.09 34.66 -1.38
CA VAL A 21 -11.14 33.99 -0.08
C VAL A 21 -12.21 32.89 -0.07
N ALA A 22 -13.39 33.15 -0.65
CA ALA A 22 -14.45 32.15 -0.74
C ALA A 22 -14.03 30.91 -1.57
N VAL A 23 -13.33 31.11 -2.70
CA VAL A 23 -12.83 29.99 -3.53
C VAL A 23 -11.78 29.16 -2.79
N LEU A 24 -10.85 29.80 -2.08
CA LEU A 24 -9.83 29.10 -1.29
C LEU A 24 -10.44 28.29 -0.14
N CYS A 25 -11.48 28.81 0.53
CA CYS A 25 -12.21 28.06 1.56
C CYS A 25 -12.92 26.82 1.00
N VAL A 26 -13.54 26.92 -0.19
CA VAL A 26 -14.19 25.78 -0.85
C VAL A 26 -13.16 24.73 -1.28
N MET A 27 -12.03 25.15 -1.85
CA MET A 27 -10.94 24.23 -2.20
C MET A 27 -10.34 23.54 -0.97
N GLY A 28 -10.11 24.27 0.13
CA GLY A 28 -9.62 23.69 1.39
C GLY A 28 -10.61 22.67 1.97
N TYR A 29 -11.90 22.98 1.96
CA TYR A 29 -12.96 22.06 2.39
C TYR A 29 -13.00 20.78 1.55
N PHE A 30 -12.89 20.89 0.22
CA PHE A 30 -12.81 19.74 -0.68
C PHE A 30 -11.57 18.88 -0.39
N PHE A 31 -10.42 19.49 -0.13
CA PHE A 31 -9.18 18.77 0.15
C PHE A 31 -9.24 17.96 1.45
N ILE A 32 -9.81 18.53 2.52
CA ILE A 32 -9.98 17.88 3.82
C ILE A 32 -10.98 16.73 3.75
N THR A 33 -12.11 16.93 3.05
CA THR A 33 -13.17 15.91 2.93
C THR A 33 -12.76 14.74 2.02
N TYR A 34 -12.08 15.00 0.90
CA TYR A 34 -11.57 13.93 0.02
C TYR A 34 -10.46 13.11 0.69
N GLY A 35 -9.54 13.75 1.40
CA GLY A 35 -8.45 13.05 2.11
C GLY A 35 -8.96 12.11 3.21
N SER A 36 -9.99 12.56 3.95
CA SER A 36 -10.57 11.79 5.06
C SER A 36 -11.37 10.56 4.60
N TYR A 37 -12.05 10.64 3.44
CA TYR A 37 -12.84 9.52 2.91
C TYR A 37 -11.97 8.33 2.48
N LYS A 38 -10.79 8.61 1.89
CA LYS A 38 -9.85 7.57 1.45
C LYS A 38 -9.23 6.82 2.64
N HIS A 39 -8.90 7.53 3.73
CA HIS A 39 -8.30 6.94 4.93
C HIS A 39 -9.31 6.15 5.79
N TRP A 40 -10.57 6.61 5.84
CA TRP A 40 -11.64 5.90 6.57
C TRP A 40 -12.09 4.60 5.88
N LYS A 41 -12.11 4.58 4.53
CA LYS A 41 -12.39 3.36 3.76
C LYS A 41 -11.29 2.30 3.95
N PHE A 42 -10.03 2.72 4.03
CA PHE A 42 -8.88 1.84 4.25
C PHE A 42 -8.89 1.18 5.64
N SER A 43 -9.17 1.96 6.69
CA SER A 43 -9.21 1.46 8.08
C SER A 43 -10.40 0.53 8.37
N ARG A 44 -11.56 0.71 7.72
CA ARG A 44 -12.67 -0.26 7.79
C ARG A 44 -12.37 -1.55 7.02
N LEU A 45 -11.68 -1.46 5.88
CA LEU A 45 -11.21 -2.63 5.14
C LEU A 45 -10.28 -3.48 6.01
N LEU A 46 -9.29 -2.88 6.67
CA LEU A 46 -8.34 -3.60 7.53
C LEU A 46 -9.00 -4.39 8.68
N LYS A 47 -10.03 -3.83 9.33
CA LYS A 47 -10.76 -4.53 10.40
C LYS A 47 -11.66 -5.65 9.88
N SER A 48 -12.28 -5.49 8.71
CA SER A 48 -13.04 -6.58 8.08
C SER A 48 -12.15 -7.65 7.45
N VAL A 49 -10.93 -7.27 7.03
CA VAL A 49 -9.93 -8.17 6.46
C VAL A 49 -9.40 -9.10 7.54
N GLN A 50 -9.08 -8.64 8.76
CA GLN A 50 -8.59 -9.54 9.82
C GLN A 50 -9.51 -10.73 10.12
N SER A 51 -10.83 -10.52 10.21
CA SER A 51 -11.79 -11.61 10.45
C SER A 51 -12.08 -12.48 9.20
N VAL A 52 -11.84 -11.95 8.00
CA VAL A 52 -11.99 -12.68 6.73
C VAL A 52 -10.69 -13.40 6.36
N GLU A 53 -9.52 -12.91 6.80
CA GLU A 53 -8.20 -13.50 6.61
C GLU A 53 -8.09 -14.83 7.33
N GLU A 54 -8.63 -14.98 8.55
CA GLU A 54 -8.65 -16.27 9.25
C GLU A 54 -9.51 -17.32 8.54
N ILE A 55 -10.64 -16.93 7.94
CA ILE A 55 -11.55 -17.86 7.25
C ILE A 55 -11.05 -18.20 5.82
N LYS A 56 -10.51 -17.22 5.09
CA LYS A 56 -9.96 -17.44 3.74
C LYS A 56 -8.58 -18.09 3.74
N SER A 57 -7.79 -17.84 4.79
CA SER A 57 -6.58 -18.59 5.13
C SER A 57 -6.75 -20.08 4.93
N ASP A 58 -7.86 -20.64 5.40
CA ASP A 58 -8.08 -22.08 5.38
C ASP A 58 -8.44 -22.62 4.00
N GLN A 59 -8.95 -21.77 3.10
CA GLN A 59 -9.09 -22.11 1.68
C GLN A 59 -7.75 -21.99 0.95
N ASP A 60 -6.99 -20.93 1.20
CA ASP A 60 -5.65 -20.76 0.60
C ASP A 60 -4.70 -21.92 0.99
N LEU A 61 -4.84 -22.43 2.23
CA LEU A 61 -4.12 -23.62 2.67
C LEU A 61 -4.52 -24.90 1.93
N LYS A 62 -5.74 -24.99 1.39
CA LYS A 62 -6.17 -26.16 0.60
C LYS A 62 -5.61 -26.12 -0.82
N ASP A 63 -5.45 -24.93 -1.39
CA ASP A 63 -4.86 -24.76 -2.72
C ASP A 63 -3.32 -24.68 -2.68
N ALA A 64 -2.74 -24.55 -1.49
CA ALA A 64 -1.30 -24.55 -1.22
C ALA A 64 -0.55 -25.76 -1.82
N ASP A 65 -1.18 -26.93 -1.89
CA ASP A 65 -0.54 -28.14 -2.43
C ASP A 65 -0.23 -28.03 -3.93
N LYS A 66 -0.94 -27.16 -4.66
CA LYS A 66 -0.71 -26.90 -6.08
C LYS A 66 0.23 -25.74 -6.33
N ASP A 67 0.43 -24.89 -5.33
CA ASP A 67 1.23 -23.68 -5.46
C ASP A 67 2.72 -23.97 -5.21
N VAL A 68 3.51 -23.90 -6.27
CA VAL A 68 4.95 -24.19 -6.24
C VAL A 68 5.79 -22.93 -5.97
N SER A 69 5.16 -21.76 -5.89
CA SER A 69 5.89 -20.50 -5.69
C SER A 69 6.28 -20.29 -4.22
N GLY A 70 7.35 -19.52 -4.00
CA GLY A 70 7.99 -19.33 -2.69
C GLY A 70 9.18 -20.26 -2.45
N GLY A 71 10.10 -19.84 -1.58
CA GLY A 71 11.24 -20.62 -1.11
C GLY A 71 10.92 -21.50 0.10
N PHE A 72 11.89 -22.32 0.51
CA PHE A 72 11.82 -23.15 1.71
C PHE A 72 12.11 -22.36 2.99
N THR A 73 12.66 -21.14 2.86
CA THR A 73 12.86 -20.19 3.96
C THR A 73 12.22 -18.83 3.62
N PRO A 74 11.87 -18.00 4.63
CA PRO A 74 11.39 -16.64 4.40
C PRO A 74 12.39 -15.80 3.59
N ASP A 75 13.69 -15.93 3.90
CA ASP A 75 14.78 -15.21 3.21
C ASP A 75 14.85 -15.59 1.72
N GLU A 76 14.68 -16.88 1.40
CA GLU A 76 14.68 -17.37 0.03
C GLU A 76 13.44 -16.87 -0.73
N THR A 77 12.25 -16.91 -0.11
CA THR A 77 11.03 -16.32 -0.69
C THR A 77 11.21 -14.83 -0.98
N LEU A 78 11.75 -14.08 -0.02
CA LEU A 78 11.98 -12.65 -0.18
C LEU A 78 12.99 -12.37 -1.29
N SER A 79 14.06 -13.16 -1.39
CA SER A 79 15.04 -13.03 -2.47
C SER A 79 14.43 -13.29 -3.85
N PHE A 80 13.58 -14.31 -3.99
CA PHE A 80 12.88 -14.57 -5.25
C PHE A 80 11.91 -13.46 -5.62
N TYR A 81 11.18 -12.93 -4.64
CA TYR A 81 10.31 -11.79 -4.82
C TYR A 81 11.08 -10.55 -5.30
N ILE A 82 12.18 -10.19 -4.62
CA ILE A 82 13.05 -9.08 -5.01
C ILE A 82 13.54 -9.27 -6.44
N LYS A 83 14.02 -10.47 -6.79
CA LYS A 83 14.53 -10.77 -8.13
C LYS A 83 13.45 -10.65 -9.21
N ALA A 84 12.23 -11.08 -8.92
CA ALA A 84 11.10 -10.92 -9.84
C ALA A 84 10.78 -9.44 -10.08
N LEU A 85 10.77 -8.63 -9.02
CA LEU A 85 10.58 -7.18 -9.12
C LEU A 85 11.71 -6.48 -9.89
N GLU A 86 12.97 -6.84 -9.65
CA GLU A 86 14.12 -6.31 -10.40
C GLU A 86 14.00 -6.57 -11.90
N ASN A 87 13.49 -7.75 -12.27
CA ASN A 87 13.22 -8.13 -13.66
C ASN A 87 11.91 -7.55 -14.21
N ARG A 88 11.17 -6.77 -13.41
CA ARG A 88 9.83 -6.25 -13.72
C ARG A 88 8.83 -7.35 -14.09
N ASP A 89 9.03 -8.56 -13.58
CA ASP A 89 8.11 -9.68 -13.76
C ASP A 89 7.08 -9.65 -12.64
N TYR A 90 6.10 -8.75 -12.79
CA TYR A 90 5.09 -8.50 -11.76
C TYR A 90 4.16 -9.69 -11.56
N ALA A 91 3.94 -10.51 -12.59
CA ALA A 91 3.13 -11.72 -12.50
C ALA A 91 3.81 -12.75 -11.58
N ILE A 92 5.12 -12.95 -11.74
CA ILE A 92 5.89 -13.80 -10.83
C ILE A 92 5.98 -13.16 -9.45
N ALA A 93 6.26 -11.85 -9.35
CA ALA A 93 6.38 -11.17 -8.06
C ALA A 93 5.09 -11.27 -7.23
N SER A 94 3.93 -11.04 -7.86
CA SER A 94 2.64 -11.12 -7.19
C SER A 94 2.28 -12.55 -6.78
N SER A 95 2.76 -13.57 -7.50
CA SER A 95 2.51 -14.97 -7.16
C SER A 95 3.08 -15.38 -5.80
N TYR A 96 4.09 -14.68 -5.28
CA TYR A 96 4.64 -14.98 -3.94
C TYR A 96 3.72 -14.58 -2.79
N PHE A 97 2.64 -13.84 -3.06
CA PHE A 97 1.63 -13.51 -2.05
C PHE A 97 0.60 -14.63 -1.86
N ILE A 98 -0.14 -14.57 -0.75
CA ILE A 98 -1.23 -15.50 -0.46
C ILE A 98 -2.54 -15.09 -1.14
N GLY A 99 -3.31 -16.05 -1.64
CA GLY A 99 -4.71 -15.88 -2.07
C GLY A 99 -5.02 -14.60 -2.86
N ASP A 100 -6.02 -13.86 -2.40
CA ASP A 100 -6.49 -12.62 -3.03
C ASP A 100 -5.42 -11.51 -3.10
N LYS A 101 -4.40 -11.55 -2.23
CA LYS A 101 -3.30 -10.56 -2.24
C LYS A 101 -2.50 -10.65 -3.54
N GLN A 102 -2.43 -11.80 -4.20
CA GLN A 102 -1.75 -11.93 -5.48
C GLN A 102 -2.36 -10.96 -6.52
N ALA A 103 -3.69 -10.95 -6.67
CA ALA A 103 -4.36 -10.08 -7.63
C ALA A 103 -4.25 -8.59 -7.24
N ILE A 104 -4.30 -8.30 -5.94
CA ILE A 104 -4.16 -6.94 -5.41
C ILE A 104 -2.76 -6.41 -5.73
N GLU A 105 -1.72 -7.15 -5.37
CA GLU A 105 -0.33 -6.72 -5.60
C GLU A 105 0.02 -6.63 -7.08
N PHE A 106 -0.48 -7.55 -7.91
CA PHE A 106 -0.34 -7.44 -9.36
C PHE A 106 -0.91 -6.11 -9.89
N THR A 107 -2.09 -5.71 -9.41
CA THR A 107 -2.73 -4.44 -9.79
C THR A 107 -1.95 -3.24 -9.26
N ASN A 108 -1.40 -3.33 -8.05
CA ASN A 108 -0.54 -2.29 -7.47
C ASN A 108 0.72 -2.09 -8.34
N PHE A 109 1.40 -3.17 -8.75
CA PHE A 109 2.59 -3.06 -9.60
C PHE A 109 2.29 -2.46 -10.97
N LEU A 110 1.13 -2.77 -11.56
CA LEU A 110 0.72 -2.18 -12.85
C LEU A 110 0.41 -0.68 -12.77
N SER A 111 0.06 -0.19 -11.58
CA SER A 111 -0.29 1.22 -11.35
C SER A 111 0.82 2.04 -10.68
N ALA A 112 1.90 1.39 -10.26
CA ALA A 112 3.06 2.03 -9.64
C ALA A 112 3.92 2.78 -10.67
N ASP A 113 4.43 3.94 -10.28
CA ASP A 113 5.43 4.67 -11.06
C ASP A 113 6.81 4.02 -10.90
N VAL A 114 7.64 4.07 -11.95
CA VAL A 114 8.97 3.43 -11.98
C VAL A 114 9.85 3.92 -10.84
N TYR A 115 9.82 5.22 -10.54
CA TYR A 115 10.59 5.82 -9.44
C TYR A 115 10.19 5.26 -8.08
N THR A 116 8.90 4.96 -7.88
CA THR A 116 8.40 4.39 -6.62
C THR A 116 8.84 2.94 -6.43
N LEU A 117 9.08 2.20 -7.51
CA LEU A 117 9.55 0.81 -7.44
C LEU A 117 11.02 0.71 -7.03
N ASP A 118 11.88 1.58 -7.56
CA ASP A 118 13.31 1.57 -7.21
C ASP A 118 13.54 1.95 -5.73
N GLU A 119 12.80 2.94 -5.22
CA GLU A 119 12.80 3.27 -3.80
C GLU A 119 12.32 2.09 -2.94
N TYR A 120 11.22 1.46 -3.35
CA TYR A 120 10.69 0.26 -2.68
C TYR A 120 11.71 -0.89 -2.66
N LEU A 121 12.38 -1.17 -3.78
CA LEU A 121 13.44 -2.17 -3.88
C LEU A 121 14.63 -1.85 -2.96
N GLN A 122 15.02 -0.58 -2.83
CA GLN A 122 16.07 -0.18 -1.90
C GLN A 122 15.69 -0.40 -0.44
N LEU A 123 14.41 -0.27 -0.08
CA LEU A 123 13.93 -0.52 1.27
C LEU A 123 13.97 -2.01 1.62
N ILE A 124 13.39 -2.87 0.77
CA ILE A 124 13.28 -4.31 1.03
C ILE A 124 14.62 -5.06 0.97
N LYS A 125 15.66 -4.46 0.36
CA LYS A 125 17.02 -5.01 0.33
C LYS A 125 17.83 -4.70 1.59
N LYS A 126 17.36 -3.81 2.45
CA LYS A 126 18.09 -3.48 3.69
C LYS A 126 18.08 -4.68 4.65
N PRO A 127 19.10 -4.77 5.53
CA PRO A 127 19.08 -5.75 6.61
C PRO A 127 17.81 -5.61 7.45
N TYR A 128 17.29 -6.75 7.90
CA TYR A 128 16.12 -6.83 8.77
C TYR A 128 16.38 -7.80 9.92
N LEU A 129 15.58 -7.64 10.97
CA LEU A 129 15.50 -8.59 12.07
C LEU A 129 14.30 -9.50 11.88
N GLY A 130 14.57 -10.80 11.86
CA GLY A 130 13.58 -11.85 11.74
C GLY A 130 13.06 -12.34 13.07
N THR A 131 11.75 -12.57 13.18
CA THR A 131 11.16 -13.27 14.33
C THR A 131 10.15 -14.30 13.87
N TYR A 132 10.28 -15.54 14.36
CA TYR A 132 9.30 -16.59 14.16
C TYR A 132 8.21 -16.53 15.23
N SER A 133 6.99 -16.93 14.86
CA SER A 133 5.97 -17.29 15.86
C SER A 133 6.37 -18.54 16.64
N ASP A 134 5.74 -18.76 17.79
CA ASP A 134 5.99 -19.92 18.66
C ASP A 134 5.78 -21.27 17.94
N ASP A 135 4.77 -21.33 17.06
CA ASP A 135 4.45 -22.50 16.24
C ASP A 135 5.30 -22.61 14.95
N LYS A 136 6.15 -21.62 14.68
CA LYS A 136 6.99 -21.48 13.48
C LYS A 136 6.21 -21.48 12.16
N MET A 137 4.91 -21.18 12.21
CA MET A 137 4.05 -21.05 11.02
C MET A 137 4.10 -19.65 10.42
N PHE A 138 4.53 -18.66 11.20
CA PHE A 138 4.67 -17.27 10.76
C PHE A 138 6.10 -16.78 10.98
N TYR A 139 6.50 -15.84 10.13
CA TYR A 139 7.76 -15.13 10.25
C TYR A 139 7.53 -13.66 9.93
N THR A 140 8.15 -12.78 10.71
CA THR A 140 8.09 -11.33 10.47
C THR A 140 9.52 -10.81 10.32
N ALA A 141 9.81 -10.22 9.17
CA ALA A 141 11.04 -9.48 8.90
C ALA A 141 10.79 -8.00 9.15
N ARG A 142 11.40 -7.42 10.20
CA ARG A 142 11.28 -6.00 10.54
C ARG A 142 12.53 -5.25 10.09
N TYR A 143 12.34 -4.18 9.31
CA TYR A 143 13.44 -3.36 8.80
C TYR A 143 13.73 -2.21 9.77
N GLU A 144 15.01 -2.00 10.09
CA GLU A 144 15.43 -0.89 10.94
C GLU A 144 15.52 0.40 10.11
N LEU A 145 14.42 1.16 10.09
CA LEU A 145 14.34 2.44 9.38
C LEU A 145 14.01 3.57 10.35
N PRO A 146 14.61 4.78 10.17
CA PRO A 146 14.16 5.97 10.87
C PRO A 146 12.80 6.40 10.31
N GLY A 147 11.69 5.95 10.90
CA GLY A 147 10.35 6.23 10.39
C GLY A 147 9.30 5.21 10.84
N PRO A 148 8.15 5.12 10.13
CA PRO A 148 7.14 4.11 10.41
C PRO A 148 7.71 2.70 10.23
N ASP A 149 7.25 1.77 11.07
CA ASP A 149 7.63 0.36 11.03
C ASP A 149 7.35 -0.22 9.62
N PHE A 150 8.42 -0.55 8.90
CA PHE A 150 8.36 -1.31 7.65
C PHE A 150 8.69 -2.77 7.97
N PHE A 151 7.84 -3.69 7.53
CA PHE A 151 8.02 -5.11 7.82
C PHE A 151 7.38 -5.97 6.72
N ALA A 152 7.94 -7.16 6.51
CA ALA A 152 7.35 -8.19 5.67
C ALA A 152 6.86 -9.34 6.57
N ARG A 153 5.63 -9.80 6.38
CA ARG A 153 5.08 -10.96 7.11
C ARG A 153 4.91 -12.13 6.16
N PHE A 154 5.31 -13.31 6.64
CA PHE A 154 5.30 -14.54 5.89
C PHE A 154 4.50 -15.62 6.61
N ARG A 155 3.97 -16.54 5.83
CA ARG A 155 3.31 -17.75 6.29
C ARG A 155 3.92 -18.98 5.67
N LYS A 156 4.09 -20.03 6.47
CA LYS A 156 4.49 -21.35 6.01
C LYS A 156 3.28 -22.16 5.56
N TYR A 157 3.34 -22.67 4.34
CA TYR A 157 2.31 -23.52 3.76
C TYR A 157 2.54 -25.01 4.10
N PRO A 158 1.52 -25.88 3.98
CA PRO A 158 1.64 -27.32 4.24
C PRO A 158 2.72 -28.01 3.39
N ASN A 159 2.92 -27.52 2.17
CA ASN A 159 3.99 -27.92 1.26
C ASN A 159 5.41 -27.46 1.69
N LYS A 160 5.54 -26.84 2.87
CA LYS A 160 6.76 -26.31 3.50
C LYS A 160 7.37 -25.09 2.79
N ARG A 161 6.69 -24.50 1.80
CA ARG A 161 7.11 -23.23 1.18
C ARG A 161 6.59 -22.04 1.97
N TRP A 162 7.30 -20.92 1.87
CA TRP A 162 6.92 -19.66 2.50
C TRP A 162 6.32 -18.70 1.50
N LYS A 163 5.27 -17.99 1.93
CA LYS A 163 4.54 -17.00 1.14
C LYS A 163 4.43 -15.68 1.87
N LEU A 164 4.36 -14.60 1.13
CA LEU A 164 4.14 -13.24 1.64
C LEU A 164 2.66 -13.03 1.99
N ILE A 165 2.40 -12.60 3.20
CA ILE A 165 1.07 -12.09 3.60
C ILE A 165 0.97 -10.61 3.21
N GLU A 166 1.99 -9.84 3.60
CA GLU A 166 2.07 -8.40 3.41
C GLU A 166 3.53 -7.93 3.50
N ILE A 167 3.80 -6.76 2.94
CA ILE A 167 5.07 -6.04 2.97
C ILE A 167 4.82 -4.54 2.81
#